data_AF-A0AB34K0A1-F1
#
_entry.id   AF-A0AB34K0A1-F1
#
_cell.length_a   1.000
_cell.length_b   1.000
_cell.length_c   1.000
_cell.angle_alpha   90.00
_cell.angle_beta   90.00
_cell.angle_gamma   90.00
#
_symmetry.space_group_name_H-M   'P 1'
#
loop_
_entity.id
_entity.type
_entity.pdbx_description
1 polymer ?
#
loop_
_entity_poly.entity_id
_entity_poly.type
_entity_poly.pdbx_seq_one_letter_code
_entity_poly.pdbx_strand_id
1 'polypeptide(L)'
;MLYADKRALETNLQVSLLKIREKELAFYTQNCIAIGTQAALLSGFAYNGIIQVDIPSNSADWLKTLYLCVTTAAMGFELIAVLNSTLCSMLGPGLALRGPDGSMHRAVDGLMLEYRLTFLFFTMGLVAFHVSALLFAWLEFSWPVALAMTLALVMFIYGMWRYFNRIYKRFALDSDRMITGKFEFGDEPTQVESAATIASSIGRAGINEVLSGGIASVPAANAGRNVVRSTEPSKIIGLVEPKPAHCSKSAASSSAAHGKSTSKENCMMQ
;
A
#
# COMPACT_ATOMS: atom_id res chain seq x y z
N MET A 1 18.31 -31.08 31.11
CA MET A 1 17.80 -29.72 31.36
C MET A 1 18.10 -28.78 30.19
N LEU A 2 19.34 -28.66 29.71
CA LEU A 2 19.70 -27.80 28.56
C LEU A 2 18.84 -27.95 27.29
N TYR A 3 18.39 -29.17 26.96
CA TYR A 3 17.53 -29.39 25.80
C TYR A 3 16.12 -28.78 25.96
N ALA A 4 15.60 -28.78 27.19
CA ALA A 4 14.33 -28.13 27.50
C ALA A 4 14.45 -26.61 27.41
N ASP A 5 15.55 -26.04 27.90
CA ASP A 5 15.82 -24.60 27.82
C ASP A 5 15.98 -24.13 26.36
N LYS A 6 16.67 -24.92 25.52
CA LYS A 6 16.77 -24.67 24.07
C LYS A 6 15.40 -24.63 23.41
N ARG A 7 14.56 -25.65 23.64
CA ARG A 7 13.20 -25.70 23.08
C ARG A 7 12.33 -24.54 23.58
N ALA A 8 12.43 -24.20 24.87
CA ALA A 8 11.71 -23.06 25.43
C ALA A 8 12.13 -21.74 24.76
N LEU A 9 13.42 -21.57 24.45
CA LEU A 9 13.92 -20.41 23.73
C LEU A 9 13.41 -20.35 22.30
N GLU A 10 13.44 -21.48 21.58
CA GLU A 10 12.92 -21.61 20.20
C GLU A 10 11.43 -21.25 20.15
N THR A 11 10.62 -21.79 21.06
CA THR A 11 9.18 -21.46 21.15
C THR A 11 8.97 -19.98 21.46
N ASN A 12 9.71 -19.41 22.42
CA ASN A 12 9.59 -17.98 22.75
C ASN A 12 9.97 -17.08 21.57
N LEU A 13 10.98 -17.47 20.80
CA LEU A 13 11.39 -16.76 19.58
C LEU A 13 10.30 -16.85 18.51
N GLN A 14 9.74 -18.04 18.26
CA GLN A 14 8.64 -18.23 17.30
C GLN A 14 7.41 -17.38 17.65
N VAL A 15 7.01 -17.37 18.93
CA VAL A 15 5.90 -16.52 19.40
C VAL A 15 6.20 -15.03 19.20
N SER A 16 7.45 -14.62 19.46
CA SER A 16 7.85 -13.22 19.27
C SER A 16 7.85 -12.83 17.79
N LEU A 17 8.23 -13.72 16.88
CA LEU A 17 8.17 -13.50 15.44
C LEU A 17 6.73 -13.41 14.92
N LEU A 18 5.84 -14.29 15.39
CA LEU A 18 4.43 -14.23 15.03
C LEU A 18 3.80 -12.89 15.44
N LYS A 19 4.14 -12.37 16.63
CA LYS A 19 3.70 -11.04 17.07
C LYS A 19 4.20 -9.91 16.16
N ILE A 20 5.40 -10.02 15.60
CA ILE A 20 5.91 -9.03 14.64
C ILE A 20 5.12 -9.10 13.34
N ARG A 21 4.86 -10.31 12.83
CA ARG A 21 4.08 -10.50 11.60
C ARG A 21 2.63 -10.08 11.73
N GLU A 22 2.02 -10.29 12.89
CA GLU A 22 0.69 -9.77 13.20
C GLU A 22 0.64 -8.24 13.11
N LYS A 23 1.67 -7.55 13.62
CA LYS A 23 1.79 -6.09 13.51
C LYS A 23 1.99 -5.64 12.06
N GLU A 24 2.80 -6.34 11.28
CA GLU A 24 2.99 -6.04 9.84
C GLU A 24 1.68 -6.22 9.07
N LEU A 25 0.95 -7.31 9.34
CA LEU A 25 -0.36 -7.58 8.74
C LEU A 25 -1.35 -6.46 9.06
N ALA A 26 -1.44 -6.06 10.33
CA ALA A 26 -2.31 -4.98 10.78
C ALA A 26 -1.93 -3.64 10.12
N PHE A 27 -0.63 -3.34 10.03
CA PHE A 27 -0.12 -2.14 9.38
C PHE A 27 -0.54 -2.06 7.90
N TYR A 28 -0.31 -3.12 7.12
CA TYR A 28 -0.69 -3.12 5.70
C TYR A 28 -2.21 -3.11 5.51
N THR A 29 -2.95 -3.82 6.36
CA THR A 29 -4.42 -3.82 6.31
C THR A 29 -4.97 -2.42 6.56
N GLN A 30 -4.48 -1.72 7.59
CA GLN A 30 -4.89 -0.36 7.90
C GLN A 30 -4.53 0.62 6.79
N ASN A 31 -3.35 0.48 6.17
CA ASN A 31 -2.94 1.31 5.04
C ASN A 31 -3.81 1.07 3.80
N CYS A 32 -4.17 -0.19 3.51
CA CYS A 32 -5.10 -0.51 2.43
C CYS A 32 -6.46 0.17 2.67
N ILE A 33 -7.02 0.06 3.87
CA ILE A 33 -8.30 0.72 4.21
C ILE A 33 -8.20 2.24 4.03
N ALA A 34 -7.12 2.85 4.52
CA ALA A 34 -6.91 4.29 4.37
C ALA A 34 -6.86 4.73 2.90
N ILE A 35 -6.07 4.05 2.05
CA ILE A 35 -6.01 4.34 0.61
C ILE A 35 -7.36 4.09 -0.05
N GLY A 36 -8.03 2.98 0.28
CA GLY A 36 -9.34 2.64 -0.27
C GLY A 36 -10.38 3.72 -0.01
N THR A 37 -10.42 4.28 1.21
CA THR A 37 -11.35 5.39 1.51
C THR A 37 -11.05 6.65 0.70
N GLN A 38 -9.78 7.01 0.50
CA GLN A 38 -9.38 8.17 -0.29
C GLN A 38 -9.71 7.96 -1.77
N ALA A 39 -9.45 6.76 -2.29
CA ALA A 39 -9.77 6.38 -3.66
C ALA A 39 -11.28 6.45 -3.93
N ALA A 40 -12.11 5.96 -2.99
CA ALA A 40 -13.56 6.02 -3.11
C ALA A 40 -14.08 7.46 -3.18
N LEU A 41 -13.52 8.37 -2.37
CA LEU A 41 -13.88 9.80 -2.43
C LEU A 41 -13.49 10.43 -3.78
N LEU A 42 -12.28 10.14 -4.26
CA LEU A 42 -11.79 10.71 -5.53
C LEU A 42 -12.60 10.17 -6.72
N SER A 43 -12.94 8.88 -6.72
CA SER A 43 -13.87 8.30 -7.69
C SER A 43 -15.24 8.97 -7.65
N GLY A 44 -15.75 9.29 -6.45
CA GLY A 44 -17.02 10.00 -6.29
C GLY A 44 -16.98 11.41 -6.87
N PHE A 45 -15.88 12.15 -6.66
CA PHE A 45 -15.68 13.46 -7.28
C PHE A 45 -15.56 13.39 -8.80
N ALA A 46 -14.88 12.38 -9.33
CA ALA A 46 -14.78 12.16 -10.77
C ALA A 46 -16.16 11.86 -11.39
N TYR A 47 -16.95 10.98 -10.76
CA TYR A 47 -18.33 10.71 -11.18
C TYR A 47 -19.17 11.99 -11.16
N ASN A 48 -19.07 12.78 -10.09
CA ASN A 48 -19.79 14.04 -9.96
C ASN A 48 -19.44 15.03 -11.08
N GLY A 49 -18.16 15.11 -11.46
CA GLY A 49 -17.69 15.93 -12.57
C GLY A 49 -18.21 15.48 -13.95
N ILE A 50 -18.61 14.21 -14.10
CA ILE A 50 -19.25 13.73 -15.33
C ILE A 50 -20.72 14.13 -15.38
N ILE A 51 -21.44 14.06 -14.26
CA ILE A 51 -22.90 14.25 -14.23
C ILE A 51 -23.36 15.70 -14.05
N GLN A 52 -22.59 16.54 -13.35
CA GLN A 52 -23.00 17.92 -13.01
C GLN A 52 -22.47 18.98 -13.96
N VAL A 53 -21.49 18.64 -14.80
CA VAL A 53 -20.81 19.62 -15.65
C VAL A 53 -21.58 19.79 -16.96
N ASP A 54 -22.18 20.96 -17.15
CA ASP A 54 -22.78 21.36 -18.42
C ASP A 54 -21.70 21.86 -19.38
N ILE A 55 -21.40 21.06 -20.39
CA ILE A 55 -20.37 21.35 -21.39
C ILE A 55 -20.96 22.29 -22.45
N PRO A 56 -20.41 23.51 -22.68
CA PRO A 56 -20.87 24.40 -23.74
C PRO A 56 -20.80 23.72 -25.12
N SER A 57 -21.88 23.86 -25.89
CA SER A 57 -22.04 23.21 -27.20
C SER A 57 -20.99 23.64 -28.23
N ASN A 58 -20.50 24.88 -28.12
CA ASN A 58 -19.52 25.49 -29.02
C ASN A 58 -18.06 25.00 -28.82
N SER A 59 -17.79 24.16 -27.81
CA SER A 59 -16.44 23.64 -27.57
C SER A 59 -16.09 22.52 -28.54
N ALA A 60 -14.80 22.36 -28.86
CA ALA A 60 -14.33 21.35 -29.81
C ALA A 60 -14.65 19.92 -29.32
N ASP A 61 -15.26 19.11 -30.19
CA ASP A 61 -15.75 17.78 -29.80
C ASP A 61 -14.64 16.83 -29.34
N TRP A 62 -13.44 16.93 -29.93
CA TRP A 62 -12.29 16.13 -29.50
C TRP A 62 -11.91 16.39 -28.03
N LEU A 63 -12.06 17.63 -27.55
CA LEU A 63 -11.73 18.01 -26.18
C LEU A 63 -12.79 17.49 -25.21
N LYS A 64 -14.08 17.52 -25.61
CA LYS A 64 -15.18 16.90 -24.87
C LYS A 64 -14.95 15.39 -24.73
N THR A 65 -14.64 14.71 -25.83
CA THR A 65 -14.35 13.27 -25.83
C THR A 65 -13.14 12.96 -24.95
N LEU A 66 -12.05 13.73 -25.08
CA LEU A 66 -10.84 13.52 -24.27
C LEU A 66 -11.11 13.72 -22.78
N TYR A 67 -11.85 14.77 -22.41
CA TYR A 67 -12.27 15.02 -21.02
C TYR A 67 -13.08 13.83 -20.47
N LEU A 68 -14.08 13.37 -21.20
CA LEU A 68 -14.92 12.24 -20.78
C LEU A 68 -14.12 10.93 -20.66
N CYS A 69 -13.23 10.64 -21.63
CA CYS A 69 -12.38 9.45 -21.57
C CYS A 69 -11.41 9.50 -20.38
N VAL A 70 -10.72 10.62 -20.16
CA VAL A 70 -9.75 10.76 -19.05
C VAL A 70 -10.45 10.74 -17.70
N THR A 71 -11.61 11.39 -17.54
CA THR A 71 -12.36 11.40 -16.28
C THR A 71 -12.93 10.01 -15.96
N THR A 72 -13.43 9.31 -16.97
CA THR A 72 -13.90 7.92 -16.81
C THR A 72 -12.75 6.97 -16.47
N ALA A 73 -11.58 7.14 -17.10
CA ALA A 73 -10.39 6.36 -16.76
C ALA A 73 -9.90 6.64 -15.34
N ALA A 74 -9.88 7.91 -14.91
CA ALA A 74 -9.55 8.31 -13.54
C ALA A 74 -10.49 7.62 -12.54
N MET A 75 -11.80 7.71 -12.76
CA MET A 75 -12.81 6.99 -11.95
C MET A 75 -12.56 5.47 -11.94
N GLY A 76 -12.29 4.87 -13.10
CA GLY A 76 -12.02 3.44 -13.23
C GLY A 76 -10.79 2.98 -12.43
N PHE A 77 -9.67 3.71 -12.50
CA PHE A 77 -8.46 3.39 -11.74
C PHE A 77 -8.68 3.52 -10.23
N GLU A 78 -9.43 4.54 -9.79
CA GLU A 78 -9.77 4.70 -8.37
C GLU A 78 -10.69 3.56 -7.88
N LEU A 79 -11.68 3.14 -8.66
CA LEU A 79 -12.54 1.99 -8.31
C LEU A 79 -11.75 0.67 -8.25
N ILE A 80 -10.77 0.47 -9.13
CA ILE A 80 -9.87 -0.69 -9.06
C ILE A 80 -9.04 -0.64 -7.76
N ALA A 81 -8.53 0.54 -7.38
CA ALA A 81 -7.82 0.70 -6.12
C ALA A 81 -8.73 0.42 -4.90
N VAL A 82 -9.98 0.88 -4.91
CA VAL A 82 -10.99 0.57 -3.88
C VAL A 82 -11.23 -0.93 -3.80
N LEU A 83 -11.47 -1.59 -4.93
CA LEU A 83 -11.71 -3.03 -4.97
C LEU A 83 -10.51 -3.81 -4.42
N ASN A 84 -9.30 -3.52 -4.91
CA ASN A 84 -8.09 -4.20 -4.46
C ASN A 84 -7.85 -3.99 -2.96
N SER A 85 -8.02 -2.76 -2.47
CA SER A 85 -7.87 -2.44 -1.05
C SER A 85 -8.88 -3.21 -0.18
N THR A 86 -10.13 -3.35 -0.64
CA THR A 86 -11.19 -4.07 0.06
C THR A 86 -10.87 -5.57 0.12
N LEU A 87 -10.51 -6.16 -1.01
CA LEU A 87 -10.10 -7.57 -1.09
C LEU A 87 -8.89 -7.86 -0.20
N CYS A 88 -7.89 -6.99 -0.22
CA CYS A 88 -6.71 -7.07 0.65
C CYS A 88 -7.08 -7.06 2.14
N SER A 89 -7.97 -6.14 2.54
CA SER A 89 -8.38 -5.97 3.93
C SER A 89 -9.22 -7.13 4.47
N MET A 90 -9.92 -7.86 3.60
CA MET A 90 -10.73 -9.02 3.97
C MET A 90 -9.95 -10.34 3.89
N LEU A 91 -9.25 -10.57 2.77
CA LEU A 91 -8.58 -11.84 2.50
C LEU A 91 -7.24 -11.99 3.22
N GLY A 92 -6.50 -10.89 3.44
CA GLY A 92 -5.22 -10.92 4.15
C GLY A 92 -5.34 -11.50 5.57
N PRO A 93 -6.15 -10.91 6.45
CA PRO A 93 -6.42 -11.47 7.77
C PRO A 93 -7.08 -12.84 7.74
N GLY A 94 -7.95 -13.10 6.76
CA GLY A 94 -8.61 -14.39 6.59
C GLY A 94 -7.62 -15.54 6.35
N LEU A 95 -6.63 -15.33 5.48
CA LEU A 95 -5.55 -16.30 5.23
C LEU A 95 -4.64 -16.47 6.43
N ALA A 96 -4.32 -15.40 7.16
CA ALA A 96 -3.47 -15.45 8.33
C ALA A 96 -4.08 -16.22 9.51
N LEU A 97 -5.40 -16.16 9.69
CA LEU A 97 -6.10 -16.79 10.81
C LEU A 97 -6.55 -18.22 10.53
N ARG A 98 -6.88 -18.54 9.27
CA ARG A 98 -7.49 -19.84 8.89
C ARG A 98 -6.57 -20.73 8.08
N GLY A 99 -5.44 -20.21 7.61
CA GLY A 99 -4.51 -20.98 6.81
C GLY A 99 -3.71 -21.98 7.64
N PRO A 100 -3.10 -22.98 6.98
CA PRO A 100 -2.16 -23.91 7.63
C PRO A 100 -0.92 -23.17 8.16
N ASP A 101 -0.05 -23.86 8.88
CA ASP A 101 1.19 -23.27 9.40
C ASP A 101 2.00 -22.59 8.29
N GLY A 102 2.56 -21.41 8.59
CA GLY A 102 3.26 -20.55 7.62
C GLY A 102 2.34 -19.65 6.77
N SER A 103 1.02 -19.84 6.80
CA SER A 103 0.06 -18.99 6.09
C SER A 103 0.13 -17.51 6.48
N MET A 104 0.43 -17.20 7.74
CA MET A 104 0.66 -15.84 8.24
C MET A 104 1.75 -15.11 7.43
N HIS A 105 2.88 -15.77 7.15
CA HIS A 105 3.97 -15.17 6.38
C HIS A 105 3.54 -14.92 4.94
N ARG A 106 2.89 -15.91 4.31
CA ARG A 106 2.37 -15.77 2.95
C ARG A 106 1.32 -14.67 2.84
N ALA A 107 0.46 -14.52 3.85
CA ALA A 107 -0.55 -13.48 3.90
C ALA A 107 0.07 -12.08 3.95
N VAL A 108 1.07 -11.87 4.81
CA VAL A 108 1.77 -10.58 4.92
C VAL A 108 2.52 -10.25 3.63
N ASP A 109 3.26 -11.19 3.05
CA ASP A 109 4.03 -10.96 1.82
C ASP A 109 3.10 -10.67 0.63
N GLY A 110 1.99 -11.40 0.51
CA GLY A 110 0.96 -11.14 -0.49
C GLY A 110 0.32 -9.77 -0.32
N LEU A 111 -0.03 -9.40 0.92
CA LEU A 111 -0.63 -8.11 1.23
C LEU A 111 0.32 -6.94 0.92
N MET A 112 1.62 -7.10 1.17
CA MET A 112 2.62 -6.10 0.83
C MET A 112 2.72 -5.87 -0.70
N LEU A 113 2.67 -6.94 -1.50
CA LEU A 113 2.74 -6.84 -2.96
C LEU A 113 1.48 -6.16 -3.51
N GLU A 114 0.31 -6.62 -3.10
CA GLU A 114 -0.98 -6.08 -3.55
C GLU A 114 -1.20 -4.63 -3.09
N TYR A 115 -0.68 -4.27 -1.91
CA TYR A 115 -0.65 -2.87 -1.44
C TYR A 115 0.12 -1.96 -2.42
N ARG A 116 1.29 -2.40 -2.91
CA ARG A 116 2.07 -1.61 -3.89
C ARG A 116 1.31 -1.43 -5.21
N LEU A 117 0.63 -2.47 -5.66
CA LEU A 117 -0.21 -2.41 -6.87
C LEU A 117 -1.40 -1.46 -6.66
N THR A 118 -2.06 -1.54 -5.50
CA THR A 118 -3.14 -0.64 -5.11
C THR A 118 -2.67 0.82 -5.08
N PHE A 119 -1.50 1.07 -4.50
CA PHE A 119 -0.87 2.39 -4.47
C PHE A 119 -0.56 2.92 -5.88
N LEU A 120 -0.13 2.05 -6.80
CA LEU A 120 0.11 2.41 -8.20
C LEU A 120 -1.19 2.84 -8.90
N PHE A 121 -2.26 2.05 -8.80
CA PHE A 121 -3.56 2.41 -9.40
C PHE A 121 -4.14 3.70 -8.82
N PHE A 122 -4.08 3.87 -7.50
CA PHE A 122 -4.44 5.12 -6.83
C PHE A 122 -3.64 6.32 -7.37
N THR A 123 -2.31 6.17 -7.53
CA THR A 123 -1.49 7.27 -8.05
C THR A 123 -1.79 7.57 -9.52
N MET A 124 -2.04 6.55 -10.35
CA MET A 124 -2.45 6.74 -11.75
C MET A 124 -3.81 7.42 -11.85
N GLY A 125 -4.78 7.02 -11.02
CA GLY A 125 -6.10 7.66 -10.93
C GLY A 125 -6.00 9.12 -10.48
N LEU A 126 -5.20 9.41 -9.46
CA LEU A 126 -4.92 10.77 -8.99
C LEU A 126 -4.33 11.66 -10.08
N VAL A 127 -3.34 11.17 -10.84
CA VAL A 127 -2.75 11.94 -11.95
C VAL A 127 -3.78 12.16 -13.06
N ALA A 128 -4.52 11.13 -13.45
CA ALA A 128 -5.57 11.24 -14.45
C ALA A 128 -6.66 12.25 -14.04
N PHE A 129 -7.04 12.29 -12.75
CA PHE A 129 -7.98 13.26 -12.19
C PHE A 129 -7.49 14.72 -12.30
N HIS A 130 -6.19 14.95 -12.13
CA HIS A 130 -5.63 16.30 -12.34
C HIS A 130 -5.58 16.68 -13.82
N VAL A 131 -5.31 15.71 -14.70
CA VAL A 131 -5.36 15.93 -16.16
C VAL A 131 -6.80 16.22 -16.61
N SER A 132 -7.81 15.55 -16.07
CA SER A 132 -9.20 15.88 -16.39
C SER A 132 -9.59 17.28 -15.89
N ALA A 133 -9.13 17.69 -14.70
CA ALA A 133 -9.34 19.05 -14.21
C ALA A 133 -8.70 20.12 -15.12
N LEU A 134 -7.51 19.84 -15.66
CA LEU A 134 -6.86 20.70 -16.67
C LEU A 134 -7.72 20.79 -17.94
N LEU A 135 -8.16 19.66 -18.49
CA LEU A 135 -8.99 19.62 -19.69
C LEU A 135 -10.32 20.38 -19.48
N PHE A 136 -10.94 20.23 -18.32
CA PHE A 136 -12.15 20.95 -17.96
C PHE A 136 -11.93 22.47 -17.93
N ALA A 137 -10.81 22.95 -17.37
CA ALA A 137 -10.50 24.37 -17.35
C ALA A 137 -10.38 24.99 -18.76
N TRP A 138 -9.85 24.23 -19.73
CA TRP A 138 -9.79 24.65 -21.14
C TRP A 138 -11.12 24.57 -21.86
N LEU A 139 -12.06 23.76 -21.35
CA LEU A 139 -13.37 23.57 -21.94
C LEU A 139 -14.31 24.73 -21.55
N GLU A 140 -14.26 25.13 -20.28
CA GLU A 140 -15.20 26.06 -19.67
C GLU A 140 -14.77 27.53 -19.76
N PHE A 141 -13.48 27.81 -19.53
CA PHE A 141 -13.02 29.19 -19.36
C PHE A 141 -12.40 29.80 -20.62
N SER A 142 -12.40 31.14 -20.68
CA SER A 142 -11.69 31.89 -21.71
C SER A 142 -10.17 31.66 -21.61
N TRP A 143 -9.47 31.80 -22.75
CA TRP A 143 -8.04 31.49 -22.87
C TRP A 143 -7.14 32.10 -21.76
N PRO A 144 -7.30 33.37 -21.33
CA PRO A 144 -6.47 33.93 -20.26
C PRO A 144 -6.69 33.27 -18.90
N VAL A 145 -7.95 32.95 -18.58
CA VAL A 145 -8.33 32.32 -17.31
C VAL A 145 -7.91 30.86 -17.30
N ALA A 146 -8.14 30.15 -18.40
CA ALA A 146 -7.68 28.78 -18.59
C ALA A 146 -6.16 28.69 -18.42
N LEU A 147 -5.39 29.60 -19.01
CA LEU A 147 -3.93 29.63 -18.87
C LEU A 147 -3.52 29.84 -17.41
N ALA A 148 -4.12 30.78 -16.69
CA ALA A 148 -3.83 31.01 -15.27
C ALA A 148 -4.14 29.76 -14.41
N MET A 149 -5.28 29.11 -14.64
CA MET A 149 -5.65 27.86 -13.95
C MET A 149 -4.68 26.73 -14.27
N THR A 150 -4.24 26.60 -15.52
CA THR A 150 -3.29 25.56 -15.92
C THR A 150 -1.93 25.74 -15.28
N LEU A 151 -1.43 26.98 -15.18
CA LEU A 151 -0.17 27.27 -14.49
C LEU A 151 -0.27 26.92 -12.99
N ALA A 152 -1.39 27.28 -12.36
CA ALA A 152 -1.64 26.93 -10.96
C ALA A 152 -1.69 25.40 -10.75
N LEU A 153 -2.39 24.67 -11.61
CA LEU A 153 -2.48 23.20 -11.56
C LEU A 153 -1.14 22.53 -11.85
N VAL A 154 -0.37 23.00 -12.84
CA VAL A 154 0.97 22.49 -13.14
C VAL A 154 1.92 22.71 -11.96
N MET A 155 1.87 23.88 -11.33
CA MET A 155 2.63 24.15 -10.10
C MET A 155 2.23 23.21 -8.96
N PHE A 156 0.93 22.94 -8.80
CA PHE A 156 0.43 21.99 -7.81
C PHE A 156 0.91 20.55 -8.08
N ILE A 157 0.80 20.07 -9.32
CA ILE A 157 1.28 18.75 -9.73
C ILE A 157 2.80 18.63 -9.53
N TYR A 158 3.56 19.64 -9.93
CA TYR A 158 5.01 19.67 -9.72
C TYR A 158 5.37 19.66 -8.23
N GLY A 159 4.65 20.44 -7.41
CA GLY A 159 4.78 20.42 -5.96
C GLY A 159 4.52 19.03 -5.39
N MET A 160 3.38 18.42 -5.75
CA MET A 160 2.99 17.07 -5.32
C MET A 160 4.05 16.03 -5.69
N TRP A 161 4.53 16.04 -6.94
CA TRP A 161 5.59 15.14 -7.41
C TRP A 161 6.90 15.32 -6.63
N ARG A 162 7.29 16.57 -6.36
CA ARG A 162 8.49 16.88 -5.58
C ARG A 162 8.35 16.40 -4.12
N TYR A 163 7.20 16.63 -3.49
CA TYR A 163 6.92 16.15 -2.14
C TYR A 163 6.88 14.63 -2.08
N PHE A 164 6.23 13.98 -3.04
CA PHE A 164 6.18 12.53 -3.16
C PHE A 164 7.60 11.94 -3.25
N ASN A 165 8.42 12.44 -4.18
CA ASN A 165 9.81 11.98 -4.31
C ASN A 165 10.66 12.24 -3.07
N ARG A 166 10.44 13.36 -2.38
CA ARG A 166 11.13 13.66 -1.12
C ARG A 166 10.77 12.66 -0.03
N ILE A 167 9.49 12.33 0.11
CA ILE A 167 9.02 11.35 1.09
C ILE A 167 9.52 9.96 0.69
N TYR A 168 9.34 9.56 -0.57
CA TYR A 168 9.77 8.27 -1.08
C TYR A 168 11.27 8.05 -0.86
N LYS A 169 12.13 9.00 -1.24
CA LYS A 169 13.58 8.88 -1.02
C LYS A 169 13.97 8.84 0.45
N ARG A 170 13.19 9.46 1.35
CA ARG A 170 13.47 9.47 2.78
C ARG A 170 13.07 8.17 3.46
N PHE A 171 12.03 7.51 2.95
CA PHE A 171 11.49 6.28 3.53
C PHE A 171 11.80 5.01 2.71
N ALA A 172 12.46 5.15 1.57
CA ALA A 172 12.97 4.02 0.79
C ALA A 172 14.05 3.31 1.62
N LEU A 173 13.64 2.22 2.28
CA LEU A 173 14.55 1.26 2.86
C LEU A 173 15.19 0.47 1.73
N ASP A 174 16.52 0.37 1.77
CA ASP A 174 17.27 -0.44 0.83
C ASP A 174 16.78 -1.88 0.93
N SER A 175 16.37 -2.48 -0.18
CA SER A 175 15.70 -3.78 -0.16
C SER A 175 16.61 -4.87 0.42
N ASP A 176 17.92 -4.71 0.26
CA ASP A 176 18.96 -5.60 0.82
C ASP A 176 19.11 -5.48 2.34
N ARG A 177 18.54 -4.46 2.97
CA ARG A 177 18.58 -4.23 4.43
C ARG A 177 17.24 -4.50 5.12
N MET A 178 16.21 -4.91 4.37
CA MET A 178 14.91 -5.24 4.96
C MET A 178 14.99 -6.59 5.68
N ILE A 179 15.20 -6.55 6.99
CA ILE A 179 15.07 -7.72 7.86
C ILE A 179 13.58 -7.99 8.04
N THR A 180 13.05 -8.90 7.22
CA THR A 180 11.69 -9.42 7.42
C THR A 180 11.73 -10.40 8.60
N GLY A 181 10.63 -10.53 9.36
CA GLY A 181 10.54 -11.53 10.43
C GLY A 181 10.61 -12.99 9.97
N LYS A 182 10.91 -13.26 8.69
CA LYS A 182 11.09 -14.62 8.15
C LYS A 182 12.51 -15.09 8.46
N PHE A 183 12.67 -15.88 9.52
CA PHE A 183 13.88 -16.67 9.70
C PHE A 183 13.64 -18.05 9.08
N GLU A 184 14.39 -18.37 8.04
CA GLU A 184 14.49 -19.75 7.55
C GLU A 184 15.39 -20.48 8.55
N PHE A 185 14.78 -21.24 9.46
CA PHE A 185 15.53 -22.26 10.18
C PHE A 185 16.03 -23.20 9.11
N GLY A 186 17.35 -23.31 8.95
CA GLY A 186 17.92 -24.24 8.00
C GLY A 186 17.40 -25.62 8.32
N ASP A 187 16.46 -26.10 7.51
CA ASP A 187 16.16 -27.51 7.45
C ASP A 187 17.49 -28.16 7.07
N GLU A 188 18.14 -28.81 8.04
CA GLU A 188 19.04 -29.89 7.68
C GLU A 188 18.24 -30.77 6.72
N PRO A 189 18.74 -31.05 5.49
CA PRO A 189 17.98 -31.75 4.49
C PRO A 189 17.63 -33.14 5.02
N THR A 190 16.43 -33.25 5.58
CA THR A 190 15.84 -34.54 5.93
C THR A 190 15.45 -35.12 4.58
N GLN A 191 16.29 -36.01 4.05
CA GLN A 191 16.23 -36.61 2.70
C GLN A 191 14.96 -37.44 2.40
N VAL A 192 13.83 -37.17 3.06
CA VAL A 192 12.64 -38.03 3.03
C VAL A 192 11.53 -37.49 2.12
N GLU A 193 11.61 -36.25 1.62
CA GLU A 193 10.53 -35.64 0.83
C GLU A 193 10.77 -35.60 -0.70
N SER A 194 11.85 -36.20 -1.21
CA SER A 194 12.13 -36.21 -2.66
C SER A 194 11.23 -37.14 -3.50
N ALA A 195 10.34 -37.92 -2.87
CA ALA A 195 9.42 -38.82 -3.59
C ALA A 195 8.02 -38.22 -3.82
N ALA A 196 7.56 -37.28 -2.99
CA ALA A 196 6.19 -36.75 -3.07
C ALA A 196 6.04 -35.60 -4.07
N THR A 197 7.10 -34.84 -4.35
CA THR A 197 7.07 -33.67 -5.26
C THR A 197 7.04 -34.06 -6.74
N ILE A 198 7.49 -35.27 -7.11
CA ILE A 198 7.42 -35.72 -8.51
C ILE A 198 5.98 -36.08 -8.90
N ALA A 199 5.15 -36.57 -7.97
CA ALA A 199 3.78 -37.00 -8.25
C ALA A 199 2.78 -35.85 -8.46
N SER A 200 3.02 -34.65 -7.91
CA SER A 200 2.09 -33.51 -8.06
C SER A 200 2.35 -32.64 -9.30
N SER A 201 3.46 -32.86 -10.00
CA SER A 201 3.85 -32.11 -11.20
C SER A 201 3.12 -32.53 -12.49
N ILE A 202 2.38 -33.64 -12.48
CA ILE A 202 1.70 -34.18 -13.68
C ILE A 202 0.25 -33.64 -13.82
N GLY A 203 -0.34 -33.03 -12.79
CA GLY A 203 -1.78 -32.71 -12.77
C GLY A 203 -2.19 -31.27 -13.10
N ARG A 204 -1.26 -30.34 -13.37
CA ARG A 204 -1.57 -28.89 -13.39
C ARG A 204 -1.18 -28.14 -14.66
N ALA A 205 -1.00 -28.85 -15.77
CA ALA A 205 -0.65 -28.29 -17.07
C ALA A 205 -1.83 -27.72 -17.88
N GLY A 206 -3.08 -27.79 -17.40
CA GLY A 206 -4.26 -27.53 -18.25
C GLY A 206 -4.90 -26.12 -18.20
N ILE A 207 -4.48 -25.20 -17.33
CA ILE A 207 -5.27 -23.95 -17.11
C ILE A 207 -4.48 -22.66 -17.43
N ASN A 208 -3.15 -22.68 -17.42
CA ASN A 208 -2.35 -21.48 -17.76
C ASN A 208 -2.08 -21.31 -19.27
N GLU A 209 -2.45 -22.29 -20.10
CA GLU A 209 -2.22 -22.24 -21.55
C GLU A 209 -3.30 -21.45 -22.32
N VAL A 210 -4.44 -21.12 -21.69
CA VAL A 210 -5.57 -20.44 -22.35
C VAL A 210 -5.51 -18.90 -22.21
N LEU A 211 -4.59 -18.35 -21.42
CA LEU A 211 -4.51 -16.91 -21.14
C LEU A 211 -3.19 -16.22 -21.57
N SER A 212 -2.24 -16.95 -22.19
CA SER A 212 -0.98 -16.36 -22.66
C SER A 212 -0.80 -16.58 -24.16
N GLY A 213 -1.55 -15.79 -24.94
CA GLY A 213 -1.26 -15.60 -26.36
C GLY A 213 0.04 -14.81 -26.53
N GLY A 214 1.12 -15.52 -26.83
CA GLY A 214 2.21 -15.12 -27.73
C GLY A 214 3.05 -13.87 -27.40
N ILE A 215 4.35 -14.07 -27.19
CA ILE A 215 5.43 -13.56 -28.06
C ILE A 215 6.76 -14.28 -27.67
N ALA A 216 7.33 -14.94 -28.67
CA ALA A 216 8.74 -15.27 -28.91
C ALA A 216 9.60 -15.98 -27.83
N SER A 217 9.95 -17.21 -28.21
CA SER A 217 11.10 -18.05 -27.83
C SER A 217 12.49 -17.42 -28.04
N VAL A 218 13.45 -17.67 -27.14
CA VAL A 218 14.90 -17.94 -27.40
C VAL A 218 15.51 -18.67 -26.16
N PRO A 219 16.48 -19.61 -26.29
CA PRO A 219 16.74 -20.65 -25.30
C PRO A 219 17.92 -20.40 -24.33
N ALA A 220 18.04 -21.35 -23.40
CA ALA A 220 18.95 -21.50 -22.27
C ALA A 220 20.43 -21.16 -22.49
N ALA A 221 21.04 -20.57 -21.45
CA ALA A 221 22.47 -20.67 -21.18
C ALA A 221 22.72 -20.91 -19.69
N ASN A 222 23.37 -22.05 -19.44
CA ASN A 222 23.80 -22.61 -18.18
C ASN A 222 25.07 -21.88 -17.71
N ALA A 223 25.10 -21.32 -16.50
CA ALA A 223 26.33 -20.82 -15.90
C ALA A 223 26.25 -20.89 -14.37
N GLY A 224 26.85 -21.95 -13.81
CA GLY A 224 27.05 -22.09 -12.38
C GLY A 224 27.94 -20.98 -11.83
N ARG A 225 27.55 -20.42 -10.67
CA ARG A 225 28.38 -19.49 -9.93
C ARG A 225 28.42 -19.90 -8.46
N ASN A 226 29.59 -20.43 -8.07
CA ASN A 226 29.98 -20.65 -6.69
C ASN A 226 29.97 -19.32 -5.93
N VAL A 227 29.13 -19.23 -4.89
CA VAL A 227 29.16 -18.12 -3.92
C VAL A 227 29.98 -18.57 -2.72
N VAL A 228 31.16 -17.97 -2.59
CA VAL A 228 32.05 -18.07 -1.43
C VAL A 228 31.38 -17.36 -0.25
N ARG A 229 31.07 -18.13 0.79
CA ARG A 229 30.48 -17.64 2.05
C ARG A 229 31.56 -16.96 2.88
N SER A 230 31.54 -15.63 2.96
CA SER A 230 32.38 -14.88 3.90
C SER A 230 31.84 -15.02 5.31
N THR A 231 32.65 -15.62 6.18
CA THR A 231 32.50 -15.69 7.62
C THR A 231 32.87 -14.36 8.27
N GLU A 232 31.94 -13.68 8.94
CA GLU A 232 32.21 -12.86 10.14
C GLU A 232 30.90 -12.62 10.93
N PRO A 233 30.72 -13.27 12.10
CA PRO A 233 29.84 -12.78 13.15
C PRO A 233 30.68 -12.23 14.32
N SER A 234 30.09 -11.33 15.12
CA SER A 234 30.58 -10.83 16.42
C SER A 234 31.19 -9.43 16.41
N LYS A 235 30.36 -8.39 16.25
CA LYS A 235 30.64 -7.08 16.87
C LYS A 235 29.48 -6.08 16.92
N ILE A 236 28.25 -6.50 17.23
CA ILE A 236 27.18 -5.53 17.57
C ILE A 236 26.31 -6.09 18.71
N ILE A 237 26.91 -6.31 19.88
CA ILE A 237 26.18 -6.44 21.15
C ILE A 237 26.98 -5.62 22.16
N GLY A 238 26.42 -4.48 22.56
CA GLY A 238 26.98 -3.64 23.61
C GLY A 238 26.82 -2.17 23.31
N LEU A 239 25.62 -1.63 23.57
CA LEU A 239 25.35 -0.27 24.03
C LEU A 239 23.87 0.03 23.81
N VAL A 240 23.06 -0.12 24.86
CA VAL A 240 22.13 0.89 25.40
C VAL A 240 21.46 0.23 26.60
N GLU A 241 22.01 0.48 27.78
CA GLU A 241 21.34 0.24 29.04
C GLU A 241 20.60 1.54 29.43
N PRO A 242 19.31 1.49 29.81
CA PRO A 242 18.55 2.68 30.16
C PRO A 242 18.92 3.18 31.57
N LYS A 243 19.39 4.43 31.64
CA LYS A 243 19.63 5.17 32.89
C LYS A 243 18.30 5.58 33.53
N PRO A 244 17.97 5.15 34.76
CA PRO A 244 16.80 5.64 35.47
C PRO A 244 17.14 6.88 36.31
N ALA A 245 16.17 7.80 36.38
CA ALA A 245 15.88 8.81 37.41
C ALA A 245 15.44 10.13 36.72
N HIS A 246 14.53 10.96 37.21
CA HIS A 246 14.18 11.26 38.60
C HIS A 246 12.72 11.72 38.69
N CYS A 247 12.11 11.36 39.80
CA CYS A 247 10.86 11.90 40.31
C CYS A 247 11.09 13.37 40.78
N SER A 248 10.23 14.30 40.36
CA SER A 248 10.05 15.58 41.04
C SER A 248 8.57 15.94 41.09
N LYS A 249 8.03 15.94 42.32
CA LYS A 249 6.74 16.51 42.71
C LYS A 249 6.83 18.04 42.77
N SER A 250 5.81 18.73 42.28
CA SER A 250 5.23 20.01 42.76
C SER A 250 4.39 20.60 41.63
N ALA A 251 3.32 21.37 41.81
CA ALA A 251 2.36 21.62 42.88
C ALA A 251 1.22 22.42 42.20
N ALA A 252 0.07 22.42 42.84
CA ALA A 252 -1.18 23.06 42.44
C ALA A 252 -1.08 24.53 41.99
N SER A 253 -1.96 24.92 41.06
CA SER A 253 -2.78 26.12 41.25
C SER A 253 -4.09 26.01 40.45
N SER A 254 -5.18 26.16 41.19
CA SER A 254 -6.56 26.39 40.75
C SER A 254 -6.72 27.63 39.86
N SER A 255 -7.65 27.60 38.91
CA SER A 255 -8.72 28.61 38.90
C SER A 255 -9.93 28.14 38.10
N ALA A 256 -11.08 28.45 38.66
CA ALA A 256 -12.41 28.12 38.20
C ALA A 256 -12.96 29.17 37.22
N ALA A 257 -14.06 28.76 36.59
CA ALA A 257 -15.27 29.55 36.36
C ALA A 257 -15.65 29.89 34.89
N HIS A 258 -16.87 29.44 34.60
CA HIS A 258 -17.97 30.17 33.95
C HIS A 258 -17.97 30.37 32.43
N GLY A 259 -19.03 29.84 31.82
CA GLY A 259 -19.45 30.17 30.46
C GLY A 259 -20.58 29.29 29.93
N LYS A 260 -21.75 29.30 30.58
CA LYS A 260 -23.02 28.90 29.94
C LYS A 260 -23.37 29.96 28.91
N SER A 261 -23.66 29.56 27.67
CA SER A 261 -24.61 30.28 26.82
C SER A 261 -25.35 29.31 25.91
N THR A 262 -26.60 29.12 26.28
CA THR A 262 -27.72 28.71 25.43
C THR A 262 -27.90 29.66 24.26
N SER A 263 -28.04 29.14 23.03
CA SER A 263 -28.86 29.81 22.02
C SER A 263 -29.70 28.79 21.27
N LYS A 264 -31.01 28.86 21.55
CA LYS A 264 -32.11 28.38 20.72
C LYS A 264 -32.55 29.57 19.87
N GLU A 265 -32.67 29.39 18.56
CA GLU A 265 -33.65 30.07 17.68
C GLU A 265 -33.63 29.29 16.34
N ASN A 266 -34.64 28.49 16.00
CA ASN A 266 -35.98 28.81 15.47
C ASN A 266 -36.01 29.47 14.09
N CYS A 267 -36.99 29.01 13.30
CA CYS A 267 -37.63 29.64 12.14
C CYS A 267 -36.81 29.70 10.83
N MET A 268 -37.38 29.61 9.63
CA MET A 268 -38.66 29.22 9.06
C MET A 268 -38.49 29.51 7.56
N MET A 269 -39.15 28.75 6.69
CA MET A 269 -39.64 29.14 5.35
C MET A 269 -38.70 29.92 4.39
N GLN A 270 -38.37 29.28 3.26
CA GLN A 270 -38.99 29.63 1.96
C GLN A 270 -38.89 28.43 1.02
#